data_AF-A0A3B9W337-F1
#
_entry.id   AF-A0A3B9W337-F1
#
_cell.length_a   1.000
_cell.length_b   1.000
_cell.length_c   1.000
_cell.angle_alpha   90.00
_cell.angle_beta   90.00
_cell.angle_gamma   90.00
#
_symmetry.space_group_name_H-M   'P 1'
#
loop_
_entity.id
_entity.type
_entity.pdbx_description
1 polymer ?
#
loop_
_entity_poly.entity_id
_entity_poly.type
_entity_poly.pdbx_seq_one_letter_code
_entity_poly.pdbx_strand_id
1 'polypeptide(L)'
;GAGIFGFLVNLPIVSYYEIGTALTANHAHDAMMGVYGMLAMGLALFCLRYLIPTERWPDRLAKISFWSSNLGLAWMSFATLFPLGILQLFASVNHGYFAARQLSFITNPTNSVFEWLRLPGDLLFIIGGVLPFLYICWLGVRYRVGGATL
;
A
#
# COMPACT_ATOMS: atom_id res chain seq x y z
N GLY A 1 -0.33 8.46 -5.22
CA GLY A 1 0.43 8.66 -3.97
C GLY A 1 1.03 10.03 -3.83
N ALA A 2 2.27 10.22 -4.30
CA ALA A 2 3.08 11.39 -3.97
C ALA A 2 2.50 12.74 -4.45
N GLY A 3 2.11 12.82 -5.73
CA GLY A 3 1.58 14.06 -6.31
C GLY A 3 0.21 14.44 -5.77
N ILE A 4 -0.85 13.78 -6.25
CA ILE A 4 -2.24 14.16 -5.94
C ILE A 4 -2.54 14.09 -4.43
N PHE A 5 -2.33 12.93 -3.80
CA PHE A 5 -2.66 12.78 -2.38
C PHE A 5 -1.67 13.48 -1.45
N GLY A 6 -0.41 13.68 -1.86
CA GLY A 6 0.53 14.49 -1.08
C GLY A 6 0.18 15.97 -1.12
N PHE A 7 -0.18 16.49 -2.29
CA PHE A 7 -0.60 17.88 -2.42
C PHE A 7 -1.92 18.14 -1.69
N LEU A 8 -2.84 17.17 -1.70
CA LEU A 8 -4.12 17.24 -0.99
C LEU A 8 -3.96 17.51 0.51
N VAL A 9 -2.93 16.97 1.15
CA VAL A 9 -2.65 17.17 2.59
C VAL A 9 -1.64 18.29 2.87
N ASN A 10 -1.08 18.92 1.84
CA ASN A 10 0.04 19.87 1.99
C ASN A 10 -0.41 21.33 2.18
N LEU A 11 -1.52 21.74 1.58
CA LEU A 11 -2.02 23.11 1.70
C LEU A 11 -2.25 23.45 3.18
N PRO A 12 -1.69 24.56 3.73
CA PRO A 12 -1.79 24.87 5.15
C PRO A 12 -3.22 24.91 5.68
N ILE A 13 -4.15 25.43 4.89
CA ILE A 13 -5.58 25.48 5.25
C ILE A 13 -6.21 24.09 5.35
N VAL A 14 -5.78 23.13 4.53
CA VAL A 14 -6.28 21.75 4.59
C VAL A 14 -5.59 21.00 5.73
N SER A 15 -4.26 21.11 5.81
CA SER A 15 -3.44 20.46 6.84
C SER A 15 -3.89 20.83 8.25
N TYR A 16 -4.34 22.07 8.48
CA TYR A 16 -4.90 22.51 9.75
C TYR A 16 -6.05 21.61 10.25
N TYR A 17 -6.89 21.08 9.35
CA TYR A 17 -8.03 20.22 9.70
C TYR A 17 -7.75 18.72 9.52
N GLU A 18 -6.80 18.36 8.65
CA GLU A 18 -6.53 17.00 8.23
C GLU A 18 -5.35 16.35 8.98
N ILE A 19 -4.45 17.13 9.57
CA ILE A 19 -3.19 16.60 10.13
C ILE A 19 -3.43 15.41 11.06
N GLY A 20 -2.79 14.27 10.77
CA GLY A 20 -2.92 13.06 11.58
C GLY A 20 -4.27 12.33 11.44
N THR A 21 -4.99 12.52 10.33
CA THR A 21 -6.20 11.77 9.97
C THR A 21 -5.90 10.68 8.93
N ALA A 22 -6.95 9.98 8.48
CA ALA A 22 -6.79 8.90 7.50
C ALA A 22 -6.30 9.35 6.11
N LEU A 23 -6.43 10.64 5.73
CA LEU A 23 -5.87 11.15 4.47
C LEU A 23 -4.33 11.15 4.47
N THR A 24 -3.72 11.43 5.62
CA THR A 24 -2.27 11.30 5.83
C THR A 24 -1.85 9.84 5.63
N ALA A 25 -2.60 8.89 6.22
CA ALA A 25 -2.33 7.46 6.05
C ALA A 25 -2.51 7.00 4.58
N ASN A 26 -3.52 7.53 3.89
CA ASN A 26 -3.75 7.28 2.47
C ASN A 26 -2.54 7.73 1.62
N HIS A 27 -2.10 8.98 1.80
CA HIS A 27 -0.90 9.48 1.12
C HIS A 27 0.34 8.65 1.45
N ALA A 28 0.55 8.33 2.73
CA ALA A 28 1.73 7.59 3.19
C ALA A 28 1.84 6.22 2.51
N HIS A 29 0.77 5.42 2.47
CA HIS A 29 0.82 4.11 1.82
C HIS A 29 1.05 4.23 0.32
N ASP A 30 0.32 5.12 -0.36
CA ASP A 30 0.46 5.28 -1.80
C ASP A 30 1.80 5.88 -2.23
N ALA A 31 2.43 6.71 -1.39
CA ALA A 31 3.74 7.27 -1.66
C ALA A 31 4.86 6.28 -1.29
N MET A 32 4.83 5.74 -0.07
CA MET A 32 5.87 4.83 0.41
C MET A 32 5.86 3.52 -0.38
N MET A 33 4.74 2.79 -0.38
CA MET A 33 4.67 1.51 -1.09
C MET A 33 4.62 1.72 -2.60
N GLY A 34 3.81 2.66 -3.07
CA GLY A 34 3.62 2.90 -4.51
C GLY A 34 4.85 3.43 -5.24
N VAL A 35 5.75 4.16 -4.56
CA VAL A 35 7.01 4.64 -5.16
C VAL A 35 8.18 3.79 -4.69
N TYR A 36 8.55 3.87 -3.42
CA TYR A 36 9.77 3.25 -2.92
C TYR A 36 9.65 1.73 -2.79
N GLY A 37 8.49 1.22 -2.35
CA GLY A 37 8.23 -0.22 -2.28
C GLY A 37 8.27 -0.87 -3.66
N MET A 38 7.59 -0.28 -4.65
CA MET A 38 7.59 -0.77 -6.04
C MET A 38 8.99 -0.67 -6.68
N LEU A 39 9.74 0.40 -6.42
CA LEU A 39 11.13 0.54 -6.86
C LEU A 39 12.01 -0.58 -6.27
N ALA A 40 11.89 -0.82 -4.97
CA ALA A 40 12.65 -1.88 -4.29
C ALA A 40 12.30 -3.27 -4.83
N MET A 41 11.02 -3.58 -5.02
CA MET A 41 10.59 -4.86 -5.62
C MET A 41 11.09 -5.00 -7.06
N GLY A 42 11.03 -3.94 -7.86
CA GLY A 42 11.54 -3.93 -9.24
C GLY A 42 13.03 -4.22 -9.32
N LEU A 43 13.83 -3.53 -8.49
CA LEU A 43 15.27 -3.78 -8.41
C LEU A 43 15.59 -5.19 -7.89
N ALA A 44 14.86 -5.66 -6.89
CA ALA A 44 15.02 -7.01 -6.37
C ALA A 44 14.71 -8.07 -7.43
N LEU A 45 13.61 -7.95 -8.17
CA LEU A 45 13.27 -8.86 -9.27
C LEU A 45 14.32 -8.83 -10.39
N PHE A 46 14.86 -7.65 -10.70
CA PHE A 46 15.96 -7.51 -11.65
C PHE A 46 17.18 -8.32 -11.20
N CYS A 47 17.64 -8.15 -9.96
CA CYS A 47 18.76 -8.93 -9.43
C CYS A 47 18.45 -10.43 -9.37
N LEU A 48 17.25 -10.80 -8.89
CA LEU A 48 16.80 -12.19 -8.78
C LEU A 48 16.75 -12.88 -10.14
N ARG A 49 16.45 -12.16 -11.21
CA ARG A 49 16.42 -12.72 -12.57
C ARG A 49 17.79 -13.22 -13.04
N TYR A 50 18.89 -12.60 -12.56
CA TYR A 50 20.26 -13.05 -12.82
C TYR A 50 20.75 -14.11 -11.83
N LEU A 51 20.19 -14.14 -10.62
CA LEU A 51 20.56 -15.11 -9.57
C LEU A 51 19.89 -16.49 -9.77
N ILE A 52 18.68 -16.52 -10.33
CA ILE A 52 17.87 -17.73 -10.49
C ILE A 52 18.11 -18.35 -11.89
N PRO A 53 18.40 -19.66 -11.98
CA PRO A 53 18.48 -20.38 -13.25
C PRO A 53 17.19 -20.22 -14.07
N THR A 54 17.32 -20.07 -15.38
CA THR A 54 16.19 -19.76 -16.28
C THR A 54 15.07 -20.81 -16.20
N GLU A 55 15.41 -22.07 -15.96
CA GLU A 55 14.47 -23.19 -15.88
C GLU A 55 13.55 -23.12 -14.64
N ARG A 56 13.95 -22.35 -13.62
CA ARG A 56 13.22 -22.21 -12.35
C ARG A 56 12.57 -20.85 -12.16
N TRP A 57 12.68 -19.96 -13.12
CA TRP A 57 12.09 -18.62 -13.04
C TRP A 57 10.57 -18.69 -13.16
N PRO A 58 9.79 -18.22 -12.16
CA PRO A 58 8.34 -18.33 -12.19
C PRO A 58 7.68 -17.05 -12.74
N ASP A 59 7.60 -16.91 -14.06
CA ASP A 59 6.98 -15.73 -14.72
C ASP A 59 5.56 -15.42 -14.25
N ARG A 60 4.76 -16.47 -13.99
CA ARG A 60 3.38 -16.33 -13.52
C ARG A 60 3.33 -15.71 -12.12
N LEU A 61 4.23 -16.09 -11.23
CA LEU A 61 4.26 -15.56 -9.86
C LEU A 61 4.73 -14.10 -9.84
N ALA A 62 5.70 -13.74 -10.68
CA ALA A 62 6.13 -12.35 -10.82
C ALA A 62 4.98 -11.45 -11.31
N LYS A 63 4.21 -11.91 -12.31
CA LYS A 63 3.01 -11.19 -12.79
C LYS A 63 1.92 -11.07 -11.74
N ILE A 64 1.63 -12.15 -11.01
CA ILE A 64 0.64 -12.13 -9.92
C ILE A 64 1.08 -11.16 -8.82
N SER A 65 2.35 -11.18 -8.43
CA SER A 65 2.91 -10.26 -7.43
C SER A 65 2.75 -8.80 -7.85
N PHE A 66 3.09 -8.48 -9.10
CA PHE A 66 2.95 -7.14 -9.63
C PHE A 66 1.50 -6.65 -9.60
N TRP A 67 0.57 -7.41 -10.18
CA TRP A 67 -0.82 -6.98 -10.27
C TRP A 67 -1.50 -6.93 -8.91
N SER A 68 -1.28 -7.91 -8.05
CA SER A 68 -1.92 -7.97 -6.74
C SER A 68 -1.40 -6.87 -5.81
N SER A 69 -0.10 -6.53 -5.87
CA SER A 69 0.45 -5.42 -5.10
C SER A 69 -0.13 -4.06 -5.53
N ASN A 70 -0.33 -3.85 -6.84
CA ASN A 70 -0.92 -2.61 -7.35
C ASN A 70 -2.42 -2.52 -7.07
N LEU A 71 -3.16 -3.59 -7.34
CA LEU A 71 -4.62 -3.63 -7.11
C LEU A 71 -4.96 -3.60 -5.62
N GLY A 72 -4.19 -4.30 -4.78
CA GLY A 72 -4.36 -4.27 -3.32
C GLY A 72 -4.09 -2.87 -2.75
N LEU A 73 -3.02 -2.21 -3.20
CA LEU A 73 -2.71 -0.83 -2.79
C LEU A 73 -3.82 0.13 -3.25
N ALA A 74 -4.25 0.03 -4.52
CA ALA A 74 -5.34 0.84 -5.04
C ALA A 74 -6.64 0.62 -4.27
N TRP A 75 -6.97 -0.63 -3.93
CA TRP A 75 -8.16 -0.95 -3.14
C TRP A 75 -8.10 -0.32 -1.75
N MET A 76 -7.01 -0.51 -1.03
CA MET A 76 -6.83 0.07 0.31
C MET A 76 -7.03 1.59 0.26
N SER A 77 -6.43 2.26 -0.72
CA SER A 77 -6.48 3.72 -0.82
C SER A 77 -7.86 4.22 -1.24
N PHE A 78 -8.41 3.73 -2.34
CA PHE A 78 -9.67 4.25 -2.89
C PHE A 78 -10.94 3.71 -2.23
N ALA A 79 -10.94 2.45 -1.77
CA ALA A 79 -12.13 1.86 -1.16
C ALA A 79 -12.26 2.22 0.32
N THR A 80 -11.15 2.56 1.00
CA THR A 80 -11.18 2.71 2.47
C THR A 80 -10.54 3.99 2.99
N LEU A 81 -9.24 4.18 2.83
CA LEU A 81 -8.51 5.27 3.48
C LEU A 81 -8.95 6.65 2.97
N PHE A 82 -9.17 6.77 1.66
CA PHE A 82 -9.61 8.03 1.06
C PHE A 82 -11.04 8.41 1.45
N PRO A 83 -12.08 7.56 1.29
CA PRO A 83 -13.43 7.88 1.78
C PRO A 83 -13.49 8.18 3.28
N LEU A 84 -12.83 7.36 4.11
CA LEU A 84 -12.80 7.56 5.55
C LEU A 84 -12.11 8.87 5.92
N GLY A 85 -11.00 9.19 5.24
CA GLY A 85 -10.29 10.45 5.41
C GLY A 85 -11.12 11.67 5.03
N ILE A 86 -11.91 11.60 3.96
CA ILE A 86 -12.85 12.67 3.60
C ILE A 86 -13.90 12.88 4.69
N LEU A 87 -14.52 11.80 5.18
CA LEU A 87 -15.52 11.88 6.26
C LEU A 87 -14.91 12.49 7.53
N GLN A 88 -13.68 12.10 7.87
CA GLN A 88 -12.95 12.63 9.02
C GLN A 88 -12.61 14.11 8.85
N LEU A 89 -12.24 14.55 7.65
CA LEU A 89 -12.01 15.96 7.32
C LEU A 89 -13.29 16.78 7.47
N PHE A 90 -14.43 16.30 6.95
CA PHE A 90 -15.71 16.99 7.12
C PHE A 90 -16.12 17.12 8.58
N ALA A 91 -15.92 16.07 9.39
CA ALA A 91 -16.18 16.14 10.83
C ALA A 91 -15.28 17.15 11.53
N SER A 92 -13.99 17.21 11.15
CA SER A 92 -13.00 18.15 11.70
C SER A 92 -13.37 19.61 11.40
N VAL A 93 -13.82 19.88 10.17
CA VAL A 93 -14.23 21.22 9.73
C VAL A 93 -15.54 21.67 10.40
N ASN A 94 -16.55 20.80 10.48
CA ASN A 94 -17.88 21.17 10.97
C ASN A 94 -18.00 21.17 12.49
N HIS A 95 -17.33 20.24 13.18
CA HIS A 95 -17.49 19.99 14.61
C HIS A 95 -16.20 20.14 15.41
N GLY A 96 -15.10 20.51 14.76
CA GLY A 96 -13.78 20.67 15.35
C GLY A 96 -12.95 19.39 15.32
N TYR A 97 -11.63 19.58 15.30
CA TYR A 97 -10.66 18.48 15.21
C TYR A 97 -10.82 17.43 16.33
N PHE A 98 -11.19 17.85 17.54
CA PHE A 98 -11.41 16.94 18.66
C PHE A 98 -12.52 15.92 18.34
N ALA A 99 -13.62 16.36 17.70
CA ALA A 99 -14.76 15.51 17.38
C ALA A 99 -14.39 14.43 16.35
N ALA A 100 -13.56 14.78 15.35
CA ALA A 100 -13.04 13.85 14.35
C ALA A 100 -12.07 12.78 14.93
N ARG A 101 -11.62 12.96 16.17
CA ARG A 101 -10.70 12.05 16.89
C ARG A 101 -11.33 11.37 18.10
N GLN A 102 -12.58 11.67 18.41
CA GLN A 102 -13.29 11.00 19.50
C GLN A 102 -13.55 9.53 19.17
N LEU A 103 -13.56 8.70 20.22
CA LEU A 103 -13.87 7.28 20.08
C LEU A 103 -15.25 7.06 19.46
N SER A 104 -16.24 7.89 19.83
CA SER A 104 -17.59 7.87 19.27
C SER A 104 -17.64 8.04 17.74
N PHE A 105 -16.72 8.83 17.18
CA PHE A 105 -16.59 9.00 15.74
C PHE A 105 -15.90 7.77 15.13
N ILE A 106 -14.79 7.31 15.71
CA ILE A 106 -14.00 6.19 15.17
C ILE A 106 -14.82 4.88 15.18
N THR A 107 -15.52 4.58 16.27
CA THR A 107 -16.31 3.34 16.41
C THR A 107 -17.71 3.46 15.82
N ASN A 108 -17.98 4.49 15.01
CA ASN A 108 -19.26 4.64 14.35
C ASN A 108 -19.48 3.47 13.37
N PRO A 109 -20.70 2.89 13.28
CA PRO A 109 -21.02 1.81 12.35
C PRO A 109 -20.56 2.07 10.90
N THR A 110 -20.66 3.31 10.42
CA THR A 110 -20.19 3.68 9.08
C THR A 110 -18.68 3.52 8.92
N ASN A 111 -17.90 3.95 9.91
CA ASN A 111 -16.45 3.83 9.89
C ASN A 111 -16.02 2.36 10.00
N SER A 112 -16.71 1.58 10.83
CA SER A 112 -16.47 0.13 10.93
C SER A 112 -16.69 -0.60 9.61
N VAL A 113 -17.67 -0.19 8.79
CA VAL A 113 -17.87 -0.77 7.44
C VAL A 113 -16.66 -0.51 6.54
N PHE A 114 -16.13 0.72 6.53
CA PHE A 114 -14.94 1.06 5.74
C PHE A 114 -13.68 0.32 6.23
N GLU A 115 -13.53 0.14 7.55
CA GLU A 115 -12.44 -0.64 8.12
C GLU A 115 -12.50 -2.11 7.68
N TRP A 116 -13.69 -2.72 7.70
CA TRP A 116 -13.86 -4.10 7.24
C TRP A 116 -13.70 -4.24 5.72
N LEU A 117 -14.10 -3.24 4.95
CA LEU A 117 -13.89 -3.21 3.49
C LEU A 117 -12.40 -3.19 3.11
N ARG A 118 -11.51 -2.90 4.07
CA ARG A 118 -10.06 -2.88 3.86
C ARG A 118 -9.49 -4.29 3.74
N LEU A 119 -10.04 -5.22 4.52
CA LEU A 119 -9.52 -6.58 4.67
C LEU A 119 -9.39 -7.32 3.32
N PRO A 120 -10.36 -7.27 2.38
CA PRO A 120 -10.19 -7.84 1.05
C PRO A 120 -8.98 -7.31 0.27
N GLY A 121 -8.73 -5.98 0.33
CA GLY A 121 -7.59 -5.36 -0.33
C GLY A 121 -6.27 -5.74 0.31
N ASP A 122 -6.23 -5.78 1.63
CA ASP A 122 -5.06 -6.20 2.40
C ASP A 122 -4.72 -7.67 2.13
N LEU A 123 -5.73 -8.55 2.06
CA LEU A 123 -5.55 -9.96 1.69
C LEU A 123 -5.01 -10.11 0.28
N LEU A 124 -5.54 -9.35 -0.69
CA LEU A 124 -5.03 -9.35 -2.06
C LEU A 124 -3.56 -8.91 -2.12
N PHE A 125 -3.22 -7.85 -1.39
CA PHE A 125 -1.85 -7.34 -1.32
C PHE A 125 -0.89 -8.35 -0.68
N ILE A 126 -1.26 -8.97 0.44
CA ILE A 126 -0.40 -9.89 1.17
C ILE A 126 -0.28 -11.23 0.43
N ILE A 127 -1.40 -11.86 0.11
CA ILE A 127 -1.42 -13.23 -0.45
C ILE A 127 -1.01 -13.22 -1.92
N GLY A 128 -1.46 -12.23 -2.68
CA GLY A 128 -1.15 -12.14 -4.11
C GLY A 128 0.12 -11.35 -4.39
N GLY A 129 0.43 -10.32 -3.59
CA GLY A 129 1.58 -9.43 -3.81
C GLY A 129 2.85 -9.93 -3.12
N VAL A 130 2.80 -9.94 -1.79
CA VAL A 130 3.98 -10.19 -0.92
C VAL A 130 4.40 -11.66 -0.90
N LEU A 131 3.49 -12.61 -0.71
CA LEU A 131 3.85 -14.03 -0.61
C LEU A 131 4.53 -14.57 -1.89
N PRO A 132 4.06 -14.28 -3.12
CA PRO A 132 4.72 -14.75 -4.32
C PRO A 132 6.09 -14.09 -4.51
N PHE A 133 6.23 -12.81 -4.14
CA PHE A 133 7.52 -12.13 -4.16
C PHE A 133 8.52 -12.79 -3.19
N LEU A 134 8.12 -13.04 -1.95
CA LEU A 134 8.96 -13.74 -0.96
C LEU A 134 9.36 -15.15 -1.42
N TYR A 135 8.45 -15.86 -2.09
CA TYR A 135 8.76 -17.16 -2.67
C TYR A 135 9.83 -17.05 -3.77
N ILE A 136 9.76 -16.04 -4.65
CA ILE A 136 10.81 -15.79 -5.66
C ILE A 136 12.14 -15.44 -4.99
N CYS A 137 12.13 -14.62 -3.93
CA CYS A 137 13.33 -14.35 -3.15
C CYS A 137 13.93 -15.63 -2.57
N TRP A 138 13.09 -16.53 -2.03
CA TRP A 138 13.52 -17.82 -1.52
C TRP A 138 14.14 -18.71 -2.61
N LEU A 139 13.56 -18.74 -3.83
CA LEU A 139 14.15 -19.44 -4.97
C LEU A 139 15.55 -18.87 -5.31
N GLY A 140 15.71 -17.56 -5.26
CA GLY A 140 17.00 -16.88 -5.47
C GLY A 140 18.07 -17.28 -4.45
N VAL A 141 17.69 -17.46 -3.18
CA VAL A 141 18.60 -17.92 -2.13
C VAL A 141 18.90 -19.42 -2.30
N ARG A 142 17.89 -20.24 -2.59
CA ARG A 142 18.01 -21.71 -2.62
C ARG A 142 18.73 -22.25 -3.86
N TYR A 143 18.49 -21.64 -5.02
CA TYR A 143 18.96 -22.13 -6.33
C TYR A 143 19.92 -21.17 -7.00
N ARG A 144 20.59 -20.31 -6.21
CA ARG A 144 21.60 -19.37 -6.70
C ARG A 144 22.54 -20.05 -7.69
N VAL A 145 22.64 -19.50 -8.90
CA VAL A 145 23.66 -19.93 -9.87
C VAL A 145 25.02 -19.73 -9.19
N GLY A 146 25.74 -20.83 -8.95
CA GLY A 146 27.11 -20.79 -8.46
C GLY A 146 27.93 -19.96 -9.43
N GLY A 147 28.64 -18.95 -8.92
CA GLY A 147 29.26 -17.92 -9.74
C GLY A 147 30.00 -18.54 -10.93
N ALA A 148 29.57 -18.20 -12.14
CA ALA A 148 30.48 -18.22 -13.26
C ALA A 148 31.57 -17.21 -12.92
N THR A 149 32.75 -17.71 -12.59
CA THR A 149 33.98 -16.94 -12.74
C THR A 149 33.94 -16.32 -14.13
N LEU A 150 33.91 -14.99 -14.18
CA LEU A 150 34.22 -14.23 -15.40
C LEU A 150 35.56 -14.70 -15.96
#